data_AF-A0A813R486-F1
#
_entry.id   AF-A0A813R486-F1
#
_cell.length_a   1.000
_cell.length_b   1.000
_cell.length_c   1.000
_cell.angle_alpha   90.00
_cell.angle_beta   90.00
_cell.angle_gamma   90.00
#
_symmetry.space_group_name_H-M   'P 1'
#
loop_
_entity.id
_entity.type
_entity.pdbx_description
1 polymer ?
#
loop_
_entity_poly.entity_id
_entity_poly.type
_entity_poly.pdbx_seq_one_letter_code
_entity_poly.pdbx_strand_id
1 'polypeptide(L)'
;MSNSAVEKISVNKWIDDNKDQFLPPVCNKLMHNDQLTIMFVGGPNVRKDYHLEEGEELFYQLKGDMCLKVLEQNQHRDVIIKEGEIFLLPARIPHSPNRFENTVGFVMERRREENELDCLRYFQNQSTNRLFERWFHTTDLGIQLKPVIQEFFASEEYRTNQPKPDSFPQEPPVKNDDKLQLISPFSLNNWLEQHQHDLSREHPISEHTIDCSTGDVWLWQHKGHSTARIVTADRKESVVKLEPSDSVYLNVDWT
;
A
#
# COMPACT_ATOMS: atom_id res chain seq x y z
N MET A 1 -6.19 -19.93 17.22
CA MET A 1 -6.88 -19.43 18.43
C MET A 1 -6.89 -17.92 18.31
N SER A 2 -7.97 -17.31 17.82
CA SER A 2 -8.00 -15.86 17.62
C SER A 2 -8.04 -15.19 18.99
N ASN A 3 -7.10 -14.28 19.21
CA ASN A 3 -7.08 -13.47 20.41
C ASN A 3 -8.18 -12.43 20.23
N SER A 4 -9.34 -12.61 20.85
CA SER A 4 -10.52 -11.74 20.69
C SER A 4 -10.37 -10.38 21.41
N ALA A 5 -9.14 -9.97 21.73
CA ALA A 5 -8.87 -8.71 22.40
C ALA A 5 -8.46 -7.68 21.35
N VAL A 6 -9.19 -6.57 21.31
CA VAL A 6 -8.84 -5.44 20.46
C VAL A 6 -7.47 -4.91 20.87
N GLU A 7 -6.47 -5.04 20.00
CA GLU A 7 -5.13 -4.54 20.26
C GLU A 7 -5.04 -3.07 19.80
N LYS A 8 -4.55 -2.23 20.72
CA LYS A 8 -4.24 -0.82 20.44
C LYS A 8 -2.74 -0.66 20.24
N ILE A 9 -2.36 -0.11 19.08
CA ILE A 9 -0.95 0.09 18.70
C ILE A 9 -0.71 1.58 18.43
N SER A 10 0.25 2.19 19.12
CA SER A 10 0.74 3.53 18.74
C SER A 10 1.64 3.40 17.50
N VAL A 11 1.20 3.96 16.38
CA VAL A 11 1.89 3.87 15.09
C VAL A 11 3.30 4.43 15.17
N ASN A 12 3.47 5.62 15.76
CA ASN A 12 4.79 6.26 15.88
C ASN A 12 5.74 5.41 16.73
N LYS A 13 5.26 4.91 17.87
CA LYS A 13 6.07 4.03 18.71
C LYS A 13 6.45 2.74 17.98
N TRP A 14 5.50 2.13 17.25
CA TRP A 14 5.76 0.92 16.49
C TRP A 14 6.80 1.16 15.38
N ILE A 15 6.73 2.30 14.68
CA ILE A 15 7.75 2.70 13.70
C ILE A 15 9.11 2.86 14.40
N ASP A 16 9.18 3.59 15.50
CA ASP A 16 10.44 3.81 16.23
C ASP A 16 11.07 2.49 16.72
N ASP A 17 10.24 1.58 17.25
CA ASP A 17 10.66 0.26 17.73
C ASP A 17 11.12 -0.66 16.57
N ASN A 18 10.72 -0.37 15.32
CA ASN A 18 11.04 -1.15 14.12
C ASN A 18 11.95 -0.42 13.12
N LYS A 19 12.56 0.71 13.50
CA LYS A 19 13.34 1.58 12.61
C LYS A 19 14.38 0.86 11.75
N ASP A 20 15.00 -0.19 12.29
CA ASP A 20 16.06 -0.95 11.60
C ASP A 20 15.51 -1.76 10.41
N GLN A 21 14.20 -2.02 10.37
CA GLN A 21 13.54 -2.73 9.26
C GLN A 21 13.28 -1.82 8.05
N PHE A 22 13.35 -0.50 8.24
CA PHE A 22 13.13 0.50 7.19
C PHE A 22 14.41 0.86 6.43
N LEU A 23 15.49 0.13 6.68
CA LEU A 23 16.77 0.26 6.00
C LEU A 23 17.04 -0.97 5.11
N PRO A 24 17.91 -0.85 4.09
CA PRO A 24 18.34 -1.99 3.30
C PRO A 24 18.96 -3.10 4.17
N PRO A 25 18.77 -4.38 3.82
CA PRO A 25 18.12 -4.90 2.60
C PRO A 25 16.61 -5.15 2.73
N VAL A 26 15.99 -4.84 3.87
CA VAL A 26 14.59 -5.17 4.17
C VAL A 26 13.66 -4.07 3.66
N CYS A 27 13.95 -2.81 4.03
CA CYS A 27 13.24 -1.58 3.65
C CYS A 27 11.73 -1.53 3.96
N ASN A 28 11.08 -2.58 4.47
CA ASN A 28 9.65 -2.60 4.76
C ASN A 28 9.31 -3.51 5.95
N LYS A 29 8.19 -3.24 6.60
CA LYS A 29 7.63 -4.13 7.61
C LYS A 29 6.11 -4.06 7.62
N LEU A 30 5.46 -5.21 7.64
CA LEU A 30 4.02 -5.35 7.87
C LEU A 30 3.70 -5.07 9.35
N MET A 31 2.74 -4.19 9.61
CA MET A 31 2.09 -4.02 10.91
C MET A 31 0.90 -5.00 11.04
N HIS A 32 0.09 -5.11 9.99
CA HIS A 32 -1.02 -6.05 9.89
C HIS A 32 -0.98 -6.79 8.55
N ASN A 33 -1.37 -8.06 8.54
CA ASN A 33 -1.29 -8.95 7.37
C ASN A 33 -2.50 -9.89 7.29
N ASP A 34 -3.70 -9.31 7.31
CA ASP A 34 -4.97 -10.04 7.22
C ASP A 34 -5.67 -9.70 5.89
N GLN A 35 -6.95 -9.33 5.89
CA GLN A 35 -7.62 -8.91 4.65
C GLN A 35 -7.11 -7.55 4.19
N LEU A 36 -6.85 -6.63 5.12
CA LEU A 36 -6.03 -5.43 4.86
C LEU A 36 -4.57 -5.71 5.20
N THR A 37 -3.70 -5.36 4.26
CA THR A 37 -2.26 -5.39 4.47
C THR A 37 -1.79 -3.99 4.77
N ILE A 38 -1.22 -3.80 5.96
CA ILE A 38 -0.78 -2.48 6.42
C ILE A 38 0.70 -2.54 6.68
N MET A 39 1.45 -1.69 5.97
CA MET A 39 2.90 -1.73 6.03
C MET A 39 3.52 -0.35 6.06
N PHE A 40 4.72 -0.31 6.64
CA PHE A 40 5.58 0.86 6.62
C PHE A 40 6.85 0.54 5.87
N VAL A 41 7.26 1.46 5.01
CA VAL A 41 8.33 1.25 4.04
C VAL A 41 9.29 2.44 4.09
N GLY A 42 10.57 2.16 4.30
CA GLY A 42 11.64 3.15 4.24
C GLY A 42 12.50 3.03 2.99
N GLY A 43 13.73 3.50 3.10
CA GLY A 43 14.69 3.54 2.00
C GLY A 43 16.14 3.74 2.48
N PRO A 44 17.11 3.75 1.55
CA PRO A 44 16.91 3.91 0.11
C PRO A 44 16.51 2.60 -0.57
N ASN A 45 15.56 2.67 -1.49
CA ASN A 45 15.19 1.56 -2.36
C ASN A 45 14.73 2.13 -3.71
N VAL A 46 15.58 2.01 -4.73
CA VAL A 46 15.28 2.45 -6.10
C VAL A 46 15.28 1.22 -6.99
N ARG A 47 14.21 1.04 -7.76
CA ARG A 47 13.97 -0.15 -8.57
C ARG A 47 13.49 0.24 -9.96
N LYS A 48 13.56 -0.72 -10.89
CA LYS A 48 13.19 -0.52 -12.31
C LYS A 48 11.99 -1.35 -12.72
N ASP A 49 11.66 -2.36 -11.93
CA ASP A 49 10.46 -3.13 -12.14
C ASP A 49 9.22 -2.33 -11.79
N TYR A 50 8.17 -2.59 -12.54
CA TYR A 50 6.83 -2.10 -12.33
C TYR A 50 5.99 -3.26 -11.84
N HIS A 51 5.38 -3.09 -10.68
CA HIS A 51 4.34 -3.98 -10.18
C HIS A 51 3.00 -3.57 -10.77
N LEU A 52 2.14 -4.55 -11.01
CA LEU A 52 0.80 -4.40 -11.53
C LEU A 52 -0.09 -5.40 -10.78
N GLU A 53 -1.19 -4.92 -10.23
CA GLU A 53 -2.16 -5.72 -9.50
C GLU A 53 -3.59 -5.29 -9.80
N GLU A 54 -4.56 -6.06 -9.30
CA GLU A 54 -5.99 -5.80 -9.47
C GLU A 54 -6.62 -5.07 -8.28
N GLY A 55 -5.90 -4.94 -7.16
CA GLY A 55 -6.26 -4.09 -6.02
C GLY A 55 -5.77 -2.66 -6.19
N GLU A 56 -6.21 -1.79 -5.27
CA GLU A 56 -5.71 -0.42 -5.13
C GLU A 56 -4.60 -0.37 -4.08
N GLU A 57 -3.71 0.62 -4.19
CA GLU A 57 -2.69 0.88 -3.16
C GLU A 57 -2.81 2.32 -2.63
N LEU A 58 -2.94 2.46 -1.31
CA LEU A 58 -2.95 3.77 -0.65
C LEU A 58 -1.57 4.10 -0.10
N PHE A 59 -0.99 5.20 -0.56
CA PHE A 59 0.30 5.72 -0.11
C PHE A 59 0.11 6.95 0.78
N TYR A 60 0.84 7.02 1.89
CA TYR A 60 0.93 8.23 2.71
C TYR A 60 2.36 8.42 3.23
N GLN A 61 3.01 9.53 2.89
CA GLN A 61 4.39 9.78 3.34
C GLN A 61 4.40 10.42 4.72
N LEU A 62 4.96 9.70 5.70
CA LEU A 62 5.11 10.20 7.08
C LEU A 62 6.39 11.00 7.27
N LYS A 63 7.45 10.59 6.60
CA LYS A 63 8.76 11.23 6.67
C LYS A 63 9.44 11.19 5.31
N GLY A 64 9.86 12.36 4.85
CA GLY A 64 10.50 12.60 3.56
C GLY A 64 9.61 12.24 2.36
N ASP A 65 10.18 12.46 1.17
CA ASP A 65 9.45 12.31 -0.07
C ASP A 65 9.69 10.92 -0.70
N MET A 66 8.81 10.50 -1.60
CA MET A 66 9.06 9.38 -2.50
C MET A 66 8.67 9.72 -3.93
N CYS A 67 9.17 8.93 -4.89
CA CYS A 67 8.77 9.00 -6.28
C CYS A 67 8.12 7.67 -6.69
N LEU A 68 6.82 7.67 -6.94
CA LEU A 68 6.12 6.54 -7.54
C LEU A 68 6.11 6.72 -9.06
N LYS A 69 6.94 5.96 -9.78
CA LYS A 69 6.88 5.98 -11.24
C LYS A 69 5.68 5.16 -11.68
N VAL A 70 4.87 5.66 -12.58
CA VAL A 70 3.66 4.98 -13.07
C VAL A 70 3.66 4.94 -14.59
N LEU A 71 2.91 4.00 -15.16
CA LEU A 71 2.52 4.03 -16.56
C LEU A 71 1.09 4.55 -16.67
N GLU A 72 0.95 5.87 -16.79
CA GLU A 72 -0.34 6.55 -16.96
C GLU A 72 -0.59 6.79 -18.45
N GLN A 73 -1.74 6.37 -18.96
CA GLN A 73 -2.12 6.57 -20.37
C GLN A 73 -1.02 6.13 -21.36
N ASN A 74 -0.39 4.99 -21.08
CA ASN A 74 0.75 4.44 -21.83
C ASN A 74 1.98 5.38 -21.90
N GLN A 75 2.16 6.24 -20.90
CA GLN A 75 3.33 7.12 -20.74
C GLN A 75 3.92 7.00 -19.34
N HIS A 76 5.25 7.05 -19.26
CA HIS A 76 5.91 7.11 -17.96
C HIS A 76 5.66 8.47 -17.31
N ARG A 77 5.15 8.46 -16.08
CA ARG A 77 4.99 9.64 -15.24
C ARG A 77 5.64 9.39 -13.89
N ASP A 78 6.34 10.39 -13.38
CA ASP A 78 6.87 10.39 -12.02
C ASP A 78 5.85 11.11 -11.11
N VAL A 79 5.22 10.36 -10.20
CA VAL A 79 4.33 10.91 -9.16
C VAL A 79 5.18 11.14 -7.91
N ILE A 80 5.47 12.41 -7.63
CA ILE A 80 6.17 12.80 -6.39
C ILE A 80 5.15 12.89 -5.27
N ILE A 81 5.30 12.07 -4.25
CA ILE A 81 4.47 12.07 -3.04
C ILE A 81 5.34 12.64 -1.94
N LYS A 82 5.06 13.87 -1.51
CA LYS A 82 5.86 14.58 -0.51
C LYS A 82 5.49 14.19 0.90
N GLU A 83 6.36 14.48 1.86
CA GLU A 83 6.04 14.36 3.29
C GLU A 83 4.68 15.02 3.62
N GLY A 84 3.79 14.26 4.26
CA GLY A 84 2.43 14.68 4.62
C GLY A 84 1.40 14.56 3.49
N GLU A 85 1.79 14.14 2.29
CA GLU A 85 0.86 13.89 1.18
C GLU A 85 0.36 12.43 1.14
N ILE A 86 -0.92 12.28 0.78
CA ILE A 86 -1.61 11.02 0.56
C ILE A 86 -1.94 10.86 -0.92
N PHE A 87 -1.88 9.63 -1.41
CA PHE A 87 -2.14 9.29 -2.81
C PHE A 87 -2.75 7.89 -2.91
N LEU A 88 -3.92 7.79 -3.55
CA LEU A 88 -4.55 6.50 -3.88
C LEU A 88 -4.17 6.13 -5.31
N LEU A 89 -3.52 4.98 -5.48
CA LEU A 89 -3.26 4.38 -6.79
C LEU A 89 -4.42 3.44 -7.13
N PRO A 90 -5.17 3.72 -8.20
CA PRO A 90 -6.25 2.85 -8.67
C PRO A 90 -5.72 1.52 -9.19
N ALA A 91 -6.61 0.53 -9.25
CA ALA A 91 -6.30 -0.80 -9.75
C ALA A 91 -5.73 -0.81 -11.17
N ARG A 92 -4.86 -1.78 -11.44
CA ARG A 92 -4.32 -2.10 -12.78
C ARG A 92 -3.48 -0.97 -13.40
N ILE A 93 -2.84 -0.15 -12.58
CA ILE A 93 -1.84 0.83 -13.01
C ILE A 93 -0.44 0.28 -12.73
N PRO A 94 0.39 0.02 -13.75
CA PRO A 94 1.77 -0.37 -13.52
C PRO A 94 2.51 0.72 -12.77
N HIS A 95 3.18 0.37 -11.68
CA HIS A 95 3.84 1.35 -10.81
C HIS A 95 5.17 0.82 -10.23
N SER A 96 6.11 1.72 -9.96
CA SER A 96 7.48 1.43 -9.50
C SER A 96 7.85 2.41 -8.38
N PRO A 97 7.75 2.00 -7.11
CA PRO A 97 8.01 2.87 -5.98
C PRO A 97 9.52 3.05 -5.77
N ASN A 98 9.97 4.31 -5.79
CA ASN A 98 11.34 4.70 -5.47
C ASN A 98 11.35 5.51 -4.17
N ARG A 99 12.10 5.02 -3.19
CA ARG A 99 12.21 5.58 -1.85
C ARG A 99 13.64 6.01 -1.56
N PHE A 100 13.79 7.14 -0.91
CA PHE A 100 15.09 7.74 -0.60
C PHE A 100 15.53 7.42 0.83
N GLU A 101 16.78 7.74 1.15
CA GLU A 101 17.31 7.57 2.51
C GLU A 101 16.51 8.36 3.54
N ASN A 102 16.42 7.82 4.77
CA ASN A 102 15.76 8.47 5.90
C ASN A 102 14.28 8.81 5.71
N THR A 103 13.59 8.05 4.85
CA THR A 103 12.14 8.19 4.61
C THR A 103 11.34 7.11 5.33
N VAL A 104 10.06 7.39 5.61
CA VAL A 104 9.06 6.42 6.08
C VAL A 104 7.73 6.72 5.39
N GLY A 105 7.23 5.77 4.63
CA GLY A 105 5.91 5.82 4.02
C GLY A 105 5.01 4.71 4.55
N PHE A 106 3.73 5.02 4.68
CA PHE A 106 2.65 4.07 4.86
C PHE A 106 2.16 3.57 3.50
N VAL A 107 1.91 2.26 3.39
CA VAL A 107 1.22 1.64 2.28
C VAL A 107 0.11 0.75 2.83
N MET A 108 -1.08 0.84 2.25
CA MET A 108 -2.19 -0.07 2.51
C MET A 108 -2.67 -0.68 1.21
N GLU A 109 -2.81 -2.00 1.25
CA GLU A 109 -3.35 -2.84 0.18
C GLU A 109 -4.38 -3.80 0.77
N ARG A 110 -4.99 -4.63 -0.06
CA ARG A 110 -5.80 -5.78 0.38
C ARG A 110 -5.23 -7.11 -0.09
N ARG A 111 -5.56 -8.18 0.63
CA ARG A 111 -5.37 -9.54 0.15
C ARG A 111 -6.06 -9.73 -1.21
N ARG A 112 -5.39 -10.45 -2.09
CA ARG A 112 -5.89 -10.80 -3.42
C ARG A 112 -7.02 -11.83 -3.32
N GLU A 113 -8.02 -11.71 -4.18
CA GLU A 113 -8.99 -12.78 -4.41
C GLU A 113 -8.31 -13.95 -5.13
N GLU A 114 -8.88 -15.16 -5.03
CA GLU A 114 -8.26 -16.40 -5.56
C GLU A 114 -7.94 -16.34 -7.07
N ASN A 115 -8.71 -15.56 -7.83
CA ASN A 115 -8.57 -15.41 -9.27
C ASN A 115 -7.76 -14.19 -9.69
N GLU A 116 -7.32 -13.36 -8.74
CA GLU A 116 -6.52 -12.17 -9.03
C GLU A 116 -5.05 -12.53 -9.23
N LEU A 117 -4.45 -11.81 -10.18
CA LEU A 117 -3.04 -11.97 -10.54
C LEU A 117 -2.29 -10.65 -10.40
N ASP A 118 -1.09 -10.77 -9.84
CA ASP A 118 -0.08 -9.73 -9.87
C ASP A 118 0.92 -10.00 -10.99
N CYS A 119 1.60 -8.94 -11.41
CA CYS A 119 2.68 -9.00 -12.38
C CYS A 119 3.85 -8.13 -11.95
N LEU A 120 5.05 -8.67 -12.12
CA LEU A 120 6.27 -7.88 -12.11
C LEU A 120 6.76 -7.70 -13.55
N ARG A 121 6.85 -6.45 -14.00
CA ARG A 121 7.15 -6.07 -15.38
C ARG A 121 8.42 -5.21 -15.44
N TYR A 122 9.25 -5.47 -16.43
CA TYR A 122 10.35 -4.57 -16.83
C TYR A 122 10.10 -4.05 -18.25
N PHE A 123 10.56 -2.82 -18.50
CA PHE A 123 10.46 -2.16 -19.81
C PHE A 123 11.82 -2.03 -20.49
N GLN A 124 11.81 -1.95 -21.82
CA GLN A 124 13.02 -1.71 -22.59
C GLN A 124 13.49 -0.25 -22.42
N ASN A 125 14.69 -0.06 -21.89
CA ASN A 125 15.29 1.26 -21.68
C ASN A 125 14.32 2.26 -21.00
N GLN A 126 13.97 3.35 -21.68
CA GLN A 126 13.00 4.38 -21.26
C GLN A 126 11.71 4.35 -22.09
N SER A 127 11.50 3.28 -22.86
CA SER A 127 10.29 3.09 -23.65
C SER A 127 9.21 2.39 -22.83
N THR A 128 8.00 2.35 -23.36
CA THR A 128 6.87 1.61 -22.77
C THR A 128 6.74 0.19 -23.34
N ASN A 129 7.73 -0.27 -24.12
CA ASN A 129 7.76 -1.63 -24.66
C ASN A 129 8.14 -2.63 -23.56
N ARG A 130 7.33 -3.68 -23.43
CA ARG A 130 7.57 -4.77 -22.48
C ARG A 130 8.91 -5.48 -22.78
N LEU A 131 9.69 -5.72 -21.74
CA LEU A 131 10.96 -6.48 -21.82
C LEU A 131 10.82 -7.85 -21.17
N PHE A 132 10.22 -7.92 -19.99
CA PHE A 132 10.07 -9.14 -19.19
C PHE A 132 8.84 -9.02 -18.29
N GLU A 133 8.09 -10.10 -18.12
CA GLU A 133 6.97 -10.18 -17.18
C GLU A 133 6.93 -11.55 -16.48
N ARG A 134 6.60 -11.56 -15.20
CA ARG A 134 6.12 -12.76 -14.51
C ARG A 134 4.80 -12.46 -13.84
N TRP A 135 3.84 -13.34 -14.08
CA TRP A 135 2.49 -13.29 -13.54
C TRP A 135 2.33 -14.35 -12.47
N PHE A 136 1.74 -14.01 -11.34
CA PHE A 136 1.58 -14.92 -10.21
C PHE A 136 0.40 -14.51 -9.34
N HIS A 137 -0.20 -15.49 -8.65
CA HIS A 137 -1.12 -15.21 -7.56
C HIS A 137 -0.31 -14.87 -6.30
N THR A 138 -0.64 -13.75 -5.65
CA THR A 138 0.10 -13.22 -4.51
C THR A 138 -0.49 -13.69 -3.19
N THR A 139 0.34 -14.37 -2.40
CA THR A 139 0.05 -14.74 -1.00
C THR A 139 1.03 -14.08 -0.03
N ASP A 140 2.27 -13.82 -0.46
CA ASP A 140 3.26 -13.00 0.23
C ASP A 140 4.13 -12.28 -0.82
N LEU A 141 3.80 -11.02 -1.08
CA LEU A 141 4.45 -10.22 -2.11
C LEU A 141 5.97 -10.08 -1.84
N GLY A 142 6.36 -9.83 -0.59
CA GLY A 142 7.76 -9.62 -0.22
C GLY A 142 8.66 -10.84 -0.45
N ILE A 143 8.12 -12.04 -0.24
CA ILE A 143 8.82 -13.30 -0.51
C ILE A 143 8.80 -13.62 -2.02
N GLN A 144 7.65 -13.47 -2.67
CA GLN A 144 7.46 -13.89 -4.07
C GLN A 144 8.15 -12.97 -5.08
N LEU A 145 8.36 -11.70 -4.78
CA LEU A 145 9.08 -10.78 -5.66
C LEU A 145 10.56 -11.13 -5.83
N LYS A 146 11.22 -11.60 -4.76
CA LYS A 146 12.67 -11.88 -4.76
C LYS A 146 13.12 -12.84 -5.88
N PRO A 147 12.52 -14.04 -6.04
CA PRO A 147 12.92 -14.95 -7.12
C PRO A 147 12.65 -14.38 -8.51
N VAL A 148 11.57 -13.62 -8.71
CA VAL A 148 11.25 -12.98 -10.00
C VAL A 148 12.29 -11.91 -10.36
N ILE A 149 12.69 -11.10 -9.38
CA ILE A 149 13.74 -10.09 -9.55
C ILE A 149 15.08 -10.76 -9.89
N GLN A 150 15.44 -11.83 -9.16
CA GLN A 150 16.66 -12.60 -9.43
C GLN A 150 16.65 -13.23 -10.82
N GLU A 151 15.51 -13.79 -11.25
CA GLU A 151 15.34 -14.34 -12.59
C GLU A 151 15.58 -13.28 -13.67
N PHE A 152 14.98 -12.09 -13.52
CA PHE A 152 15.20 -11.01 -14.47
C PHE A 152 16.67 -10.63 -14.56
N PHE A 153 17.36 -10.39 -13.44
CA PHE A 153 18.78 -10.00 -13.47
C PHE A 153 19.71 -11.09 -13.99
N ALA A 154 19.30 -12.36 -13.98
CA ALA A 154 20.02 -13.48 -14.58
C ALA A 154 19.65 -13.75 -16.06
N SER A 155 18.68 -13.02 -16.61
CA SER A 155 18.10 -13.29 -17.92
C SER A 155 18.88 -12.70 -19.10
N GLU A 156 18.68 -13.27 -20.29
CA GLU A 156 19.18 -12.70 -21.55
C GLU A 156 18.51 -11.35 -21.87
N GLU A 157 17.24 -11.18 -21.46
CA GLU A 157 16.50 -9.93 -21.58
C GLU A 157 17.19 -8.79 -20.84
N TYR A 158 17.66 -9.03 -19.61
CA TYR A 158 18.46 -8.05 -18.88
C TYR A 158 19.82 -7.80 -19.56
N ARG A 159 20.49 -8.86 -20.05
CA ARG A 159 21.80 -8.75 -20.71
C ARG A 159 21.74 -7.98 -22.05
N THR A 160 20.67 -8.17 -22.82
CA THR A 160 20.56 -7.67 -24.20
C THR A 160 19.57 -6.51 -24.36
N ASN A 161 18.71 -6.29 -23.36
CA ASN A 161 17.56 -5.39 -23.42
C ASN A 161 16.63 -5.70 -24.62
N GLN A 162 16.51 -6.99 -24.97
CA GLN A 162 15.61 -7.49 -26.01
C GLN A 162 14.74 -8.62 -25.46
N PRO A 163 13.42 -8.62 -25.74
CA PRO A 163 12.57 -9.73 -25.36
C PRO A 163 12.84 -10.96 -26.24
N LYS A 164 12.66 -12.14 -25.65
CA LYS A 164 12.58 -13.45 -26.30
C LYS A 164 11.11 -13.93 -26.35
N PRO A 165 10.76 -14.96 -27.12
CA PRO A 165 9.37 -15.39 -27.31
C PRO A 165 8.58 -15.69 -26.02
N ASP A 166 9.27 -16.08 -24.93
CA ASP A 166 8.71 -16.43 -23.62
C ASP A 166 8.96 -15.35 -22.54
N SER A 167 9.42 -14.16 -22.91
CA SER A 167 9.65 -13.07 -21.94
C SER A 167 8.38 -12.59 -21.25
N PHE A 168 7.24 -12.66 -21.95
CA PHE A 168 5.92 -12.26 -21.47
C PHE A 168 4.83 -12.91 -22.33
N PRO A 169 3.60 -13.09 -21.80
CA PRO A 169 2.48 -13.58 -22.59
C PRO A 169 2.05 -12.55 -23.66
N GLN A 170 1.73 -13.05 -24.85
CA GLN A 170 1.24 -12.21 -25.95
C GLN A 170 -0.06 -11.50 -25.56
N GLU A 171 -0.98 -12.25 -24.96
CA GLU A 171 -2.20 -11.72 -24.32
C GLU A 171 -2.01 -11.71 -22.80
N PRO A 172 -1.88 -10.53 -22.16
CA PRO A 172 -1.70 -10.46 -20.72
C PRO A 172 -2.99 -10.88 -19.99
N PRO A 173 -2.90 -11.65 -18.90
CA PRO A 173 -4.07 -12.05 -18.10
C PRO A 173 -4.89 -10.86 -17.61
N VAL A 174 -4.21 -9.78 -17.21
CA VAL A 174 -4.81 -8.53 -16.77
C VAL A 174 -4.36 -7.41 -17.71
N LYS A 175 -5.31 -6.58 -18.17
CA LYS A 175 -5.01 -5.39 -18.97
C LYS A 175 -4.83 -4.19 -18.06
N ASN A 176 -3.83 -3.37 -18.36
CA ASN A 176 -3.63 -2.09 -17.68
C ASN A 176 -4.87 -1.20 -17.91
N ASP A 177 -5.19 -0.32 -16.96
CA ASP A 177 -6.06 0.81 -17.25
C ASP A 177 -5.25 1.90 -17.95
N ASP A 178 -5.35 1.94 -19.28
CA ASP A 178 -4.60 2.86 -20.12
C ASP A 178 -5.37 4.16 -20.46
N LYS A 179 -6.52 4.38 -19.83
CA LYS A 179 -7.37 5.56 -20.07
C LYS A 179 -7.46 6.44 -18.85
N LEU A 180 -7.36 5.85 -17.66
CA LEU A 180 -7.44 6.56 -16.41
C LEU A 180 -6.37 7.64 -16.30
N GLN A 181 -6.79 8.82 -15.87
CA GLN A 181 -5.91 9.90 -15.47
C GLN A 181 -5.87 9.92 -13.94
N LEU A 182 -4.68 9.79 -13.38
CA LEU A 182 -4.41 9.79 -11.95
C LEU A 182 -4.57 11.21 -11.41
N ILE A 183 -5.26 11.28 -10.27
CA ILE A 183 -5.25 12.48 -9.44
C ILE A 183 -3.83 12.78 -8.95
N SER A 184 -3.57 14.01 -8.52
CA SER A 184 -2.28 14.32 -7.89
C SER A 184 -2.33 13.97 -6.39
N PRO A 185 -1.21 13.59 -5.78
CA PRO A 185 -1.08 13.55 -4.33
C PRO A 185 -1.49 14.89 -3.73
N PHE A 186 -2.07 14.86 -2.52
CA PHE A 186 -2.48 16.06 -1.82
C PHE A 186 -2.10 15.99 -0.35
N SER A 187 -1.84 17.15 0.26
CA SER A 187 -1.55 17.23 1.69
C SER A 187 -2.78 16.83 2.51
N LEU A 188 -2.64 15.74 3.28
CA LEU A 188 -3.72 15.25 4.14
C LEU A 188 -4.08 16.29 5.20
N ASN A 189 -3.08 16.96 5.80
CA ASN A 189 -3.31 17.98 6.81
C ASN A 189 -4.09 19.18 6.25
N ASN A 190 -3.70 19.70 5.09
CA ASN A 190 -4.40 20.83 4.49
C ASN A 190 -5.84 20.45 4.11
N TRP A 191 -6.03 19.23 3.58
CA TRP A 191 -7.37 18.73 3.27
C TRP A 191 -8.23 18.61 4.53
N LEU A 192 -7.72 18.04 5.61
CA LEU A 192 -8.42 17.93 6.89
C LEU A 192 -8.80 19.31 7.48
N GLU A 193 -7.90 20.29 7.40
CA GLU A 193 -8.15 21.65 7.88
C GLU A 193 -9.25 22.35 7.07
N GLN A 194 -9.24 22.19 5.75
CA GLN A 194 -10.26 22.77 4.86
C GLN A 194 -11.66 22.17 5.10
N HIS A 195 -11.73 20.91 5.54
CA HIS A 195 -12.99 20.20 5.76
C HIS A 195 -13.34 20.06 7.25
N GLN A 196 -12.59 20.70 8.16
CA GLN A 196 -12.77 20.55 9.61
C GLN A 196 -14.20 20.87 10.06
N HIS A 197 -14.81 21.88 9.45
CA HIS A 197 -16.17 22.29 9.77
C HIS A 197 -17.19 21.19 9.42
N ASP A 198 -17.06 20.56 8.26
CA ASP A 198 -17.97 19.51 7.82
C ASP A 198 -17.78 18.23 8.64
N LEU A 199 -16.51 17.88 8.91
CA LEU A 199 -16.13 16.78 9.80
C LEU A 199 -16.63 16.98 11.25
N SER A 200 -16.91 18.21 11.66
CA SER A 200 -17.45 18.52 13.00
C SER A 200 -18.98 18.59 13.06
N ARG A 201 -19.67 18.66 11.91
CA ARG A 201 -21.13 18.86 11.82
C ARG A 201 -21.92 17.56 11.71
N GLU A 202 -21.39 16.55 11.03
CA GLU A 202 -22.09 15.28 10.79
C GLU A 202 -21.92 14.28 11.95
N HIS A 203 -22.51 14.59 13.11
CA HIS A 203 -22.36 13.94 14.42
C HIS A 203 -21.19 14.50 15.24
N PRO A 204 -21.35 14.69 16.57
CA PRO A 204 -20.21 14.95 17.42
C PRO A 204 -19.21 13.79 17.24
N ILE A 205 -17.95 14.12 16.99
CA ILE A 205 -16.78 13.24 16.74
C ILE A 205 -16.67 12.06 17.75
N SER A 206 -17.47 12.07 18.82
CA SER A 206 -17.51 11.07 19.88
C SER A 206 -18.18 9.75 19.51
N GLU A 207 -19.08 9.68 18.52
CA GLU A 207 -19.81 8.43 18.23
C GLU A 207 -20.01 8.19 16.71
N HIS A 208 -19.12 7.39 16.12
CA HIS A 208 -19.29 6.81 14.80
C HIS A 208 -19.44 5.30 14.93
N THR A 209 -20.50 4.74 14.33
CA THR A 209 -20.65 3.29 14.20
C THR A 209 -20.03 2.86 12.88
N ILE A 210 -19.00 2.03 12.94
CA ILE A 210 -18.35 1.45 11.76
C ILE A 210 -18.74 -0.02 11.71
N ASP A 211 -19.46 -0.40 10.67
CA ASP A 211 -19.80 -1.78 10.38
C ASP A 211 -18.61 -2.46 9.70
N CYS A 212 -18.05 -3.48 10.35
CA CYS A 212 -16.91 -4.25 9.84
C CYS A 212 -17.35 -5.56 9.16
N SER A 213 -18.65 -5.75 8.90
CA SER A 213 -19.19 -7.02 8.37
C SER A 213 -18.79 -7.32 6.93
N THR A 214 -18.27 -6.33 6.21
CA THR A 214 -17.93 -6.43 4.78
C THR A 214 -16.43 -6.42 4.51
N GLY A 215 -15.58 -6.26 5.52
CA GLY A 215 -14.13 -6.24 5.37
C GLY A 215 -13.42 -5.76 6.63
N ASP A 216 -12.09 -5.94 6.66
CA ASP A 216 -11.27 -5.45 7.76
C ASP A 216 -11.29 -3.91 7.77
N VAL A 217 -11.22 -3.33 8.97
CA VAL A 217 -11.18 -1.88 9.17
C VAL A 217 -9.97 -1.54 10.02
N TRP A 218 -9.19 -0.57 9.57
CA TRP A 218 -8.11 0.00 10.36
C TRP A 218 -8.41 1.45 10.71
N LEU A 219 -8.48 1.73 12.01
CA LEU A 219 -8.69 3.06 12.54
C LEU A 219 -7.35 3.62 12.97
N TRP A 220 -7.07 4.87 12.58
CA TRP A 220 -5.87 5.58 13.01
C TRP A 220 -6.22 6.98 13.49
N GLN A 221 -6.01 7.22 14.78
CA GLN A 221 -6.26 8.52 15.40
C GLN A 221 -5.12 9.49 15.06
N HIS A 222 -5.28 10.24 13.97
CA HIS A 222 -4.27 11.19 13.51
C HIS A 222 -4.08 12.38 14.48
N LYS A 223 -5.19 13.02 14.89
CA LYS A 223 -5.21 14.18 15.80
C LYS A 223 -6.30 14.02 16.86
N GLY A 224 -6.11 14.66 18.02
CA GLY A 224 -7.10 14.63 19.10
C GLY A 224 -7.26 13.24 19.73
N HIS A 225 -8.37 13.03 20.42
CA HIS A 225 -8.66 11.79 21.12
C HIS A 225 -10.06 11.27 20.77
N SER A 226 -10.24 9.97 20.79
CA SER A 226 -11.57 9.33 20.65
C SER A 226 -11.75 8.17 21.61
N THR A 227 -12.99 7.71 21.74
CA THR A 227 -13.31 6.46 22.43
C THR A 227 -14.10 5.60 21.46
N ALA A 228 -13.51 4.48 21.05
CA ALA A 228 -14.16 3.50 20.18
C ALA A 228 -14.84 2.43 21.04
N ARG A 229 -16.15 2.26 20.88
CA ARG A 229 -16.88 1.10 21.39
C ARG A 229 -16.97 0.06 20.26
N ILE A 230 -16.35 -1.09 20.48
CA ILE A 230 -16.22 -2.16 19.50
C ILE A 230 -17.08 -3.33 19.98
N VAL A 231 -17.94 -3.82 19.10
CA VAL A 231 -18.81 -4.97 19.36
C VAL A 231 -18.48 -6.04 18.34
N THR A 232 -18.06 -7.21 18.80
CA THR A 232 -17.72 -8.36 17.95
C THR A 232 -18.94 -9.26 17.71
N ALA A 233 -18.81 -10.24 16.81
CA ALA A 233 -19.79 -11.24 16.38
C ALA A 233 -20.39 -12.00 17.56
N ASP A 234 -19.50 -12.39 18.48
CA ASP A 234 -19.83 -13.08 19.73
C ASP A 234 -20.42 -12.14 20.80
N ARG A 235 -20.75 -10.91 20.41
CA ARG A 235 -21.33 -9.83 21.23
C ARG A 235 -20.44 -9.42 22.40
N LYS A 236 -19.13 -9.66 22.33
CA LYS A 236 -18.20 -9.05 23.28
C LYS A 236 -18.06 -7.58 22.95
N GLU A 237 -18.12 -6.77 23.99
CA GLU A 237 -17.92 -5.35 23.88
C GLU A 237 -16.55 -4.98 24.46
N SER A 238 -15.82 -4.14 23.73
CA SER A 238 -14.58 -3.52 24.19
C SER A 238 -14.69 -2.01 24.01
N VAL A 239 -14.16 -1.25 24.97
CA VAL A 239 -14.08 0.21 24.87
C VAL A 239 -12.62 0.60 24.88
N VAL A 240 -12.16 1.22 23.79
CA VAL A 240 -10.76 1.59 23.59
C VAL A 240 -10.65 3.10 23.47
N LYS A 241 -9.81 3.71 24.31
CA LYS A 241 -9.44 5.13 24.18
C LYS A 241 -8.24 5.26 23.26
N LEU A 242 -8.40 6.08 22.22
CA LEU A 242 -7.38 6.35 21.22
C LEU A 242 -6.83 7.76 21.45
N GLU A 243 -5.53 7.84 21.70
CA GLU A 243 -4.74 9.07 21.72
C GLU A 243 -4.15 9.35 20.33
N PRO A 244 -3.58 10.53 20.06
CA PRO A 244 -2.90 10.78 18.80
C PRO A 244 -1.84 9.71 18.53
N SER A 245 -1.81 9.23 17.28
CA SER A 245 -1.00 8.11 16.79
C SER A 245 -1.50 6.71 17.16
N ASP A 246 -2.48 6.55 18.05
CA ASP A 246 -3.04 5.22 18.31
C ASP A 246 -3.82 4.71 17.10
N SER A 247 -3.69 3.42 16.85
CA SER A 247 -4.44 2.70 15.83
C SER A 247 -5.03 1.43 16.41
N VAL A 248 -6.11 0.96 15.78
CA VAL A 248 -6.78 -0.30 16.08
C VAL A 248 -7.13 -0.98 14.77
N TYR A 249 -6.86 -2.27 14.70
CA TYR A 249 -7.25 -3.13 13.59
C TYR A 249 -8.46 -3.97 13.99
N LEU A 250 -9.49 -3.94 13.16
CA LEU A 250 -10.74 -4.70 13.32
C LEU A 250 -10.84 -5.69 12.17
N ASN A 251 -10.84 -6.98 12.48
CA ASN A 251 -10.90 -8.02 11.45
C ASN A 251 -12.37 -8.42 11.16
N VAL A 252 -12.69 -8.73 9.90
CA VAL A 252 -14.01 -9.17 9.44
C VAL A 252 -14.48 -10.46 10.12
N ASP A 253 -13.56 -11.35 10.51
CA ASP A 253 -13.86 -12.55 11.31
C ASP A 253 -14.30 -12.21 12.74
N TRP A 254 -14.23 -10.93 13.15
CA TRP A 254 -14.87 -10.44 14.36
C TRP A 254 -16.34 -10.10 14.15
N THR A 255 -16.95 -10.36 12.99
CA THR A 255 -18.38 -10.11 12.72
C THR A 255 -19.22 -11.37 12.56
#